data_AF-A0A2X3IRL0-F1
#
_entry.id   AF-A0A2X3IRL0-F1
#
_cell.length_a   1.000
_cell.length_b   1.000
_cell.length_c   1.000
_cell.angle_alpha   90.00
_cell.angle_beta   90.00
_cell.angle_gamma   90.00
#
_symmetry.space_group_name_H-M   'P 1'
#
loop_
_entity.id
_entity.type
_entity.pdbx_description
1 polymer ?
#
loop_
_entity_poly.entity_id
_entity_poly.type
_entity_poly.pdbx_seq_one_letter_code
_entity_poly.pdbx_strand_id
1 'polypeptide(L)' 'MTHPLLAIDNLSIAFRQQGETQTVVHNLSLEVAVGETLALVGRIRLR' A
#
# COMPACT_ATOMS: atom_id res chain seq x y z
N MET A 1 24.86 -1.78 -3.95
CA MET A 1 23.42 -2.03 -3.80
C MET A 1 22.73 -0.73 -4.15
N THR A 2 21.98 -0.69 -5.24
CA THR A 2 21.27 0.52 -5.70
C THR A 2 20.15 0.85 -4.73
N HIS A 3 20.07 2.11 -4.28
CA HIS A 3 18.98 2.56 -3.42
C HIS A 3 17.67 2.56 -4.24
N PRO A 4 16.53 2.06 -3.71
CA PRO A 4 15.27 2.08 -4.43
C PRO A 4 14.83 3.52 -4.71
N LEU A 5 14.11 3.71 -5.82
CA LEU A 5 13.54 5.02 -6.15
C LEU A 5 12.38 5.35 -5.22
N LEU A 6 11.59 4.34 -4.85
CA LEU A 6 10.51 4.40 -3.88
C LEU A 6 10.68 3.24 -2.90
N ALA A 7 10.66 3.54 -1.61
CA ALA A 7 10.55 2.54 -0.55
C ALA A 7 9.40 2.92 0.37
N ILE A 8 8.45 2.00 0.52
CA ILE A 8 7.38 2.05 1.50
C ILE A 8 7.70 0.97 2.52
N ASP A 9 7.77 1.34 3.80
CA ASP A 9 8.03 0.40 4.88
C ASP A 9 6.88 0.39 5.89
N ASN A 10 6.34 -0.80 6.15
CA ASN A 10 5.32 -1.10 7.16
C ASN A 10 4.10 -0.16 7.15
N LEU A 11 3.59 0.19 5.97
CA LEU A 11 2.44 1.08 5.80
C LEU A 11 1.13 0.41 6.24
N SER A 12 0.44 1.03 7.19
CA SER A 12 -0.94 0.71 7.55
C SER A 12 -1.85 1.90 7.34
N ILE A 13 -3.00 1.69 6.70
CA ILE A 13 -4.01 2.72 6.45
C ILE A 13 -5.34 2.28 7.05
N ALA A 14 -5.97 3.15 7.84
CA ALA A 14 -7.27 2.92 8.41
C ALA A 14 -8.22 4.09 8.13
N PHE A 15 -9.49 3.76 7.89
CA PHE A 15 -10.57 4.72 7.77
C PHE A 15 -11.47 4.64 9.01
N ARG A 16 -11.95 5.80 9.46
CA ARG A 16 -12.92 5.89 10.55
C ARG A 16 -14.31 6.17 10.00
N GLN A 17 -15.28 5.32 10.34
CA GLN A 17 -16.68 5.49 9.95
C GLN A 17 -17.60 5.09 11.11
N GLN A 18 -18.61 5.92 11.40
CA GLN A 18 -19.60 5.68 12.46
C GLN A 18 -18.99 5.33 13.84
N GLY A 19 -17.84 5.93 14.17
CA GLY A 19 -17.14 5.69 15.43
C GLY A 19 -16.14 4.53 15.38
N GLU A 20 -16.32 3.59 14.46
CA GLU A 20 -15.45 2.42 14.25
C GLU A 20 -14.26 2.76 13.34
N THR A 21 -13.12 2.14 13.63
CA THR A 21 -11.90 2.27 12.80
C THR A 21 -11.64 0.96 12.08
N GLN A 22 -11.66 0.99 10.76
CA GLN A 22 -11.37 -0.16 9.92
C GLN A 22 -10.03 0.04 9.22
N THR A 23 -9.09 -0.87 9.49
CA THR A 23 -7.83 -0.93 8.74
C THR A 23 -8.09 -1.57 7.38
N VAL A 24 -7.57 -0.97 6.32
CA VAL A 24 -7.77 -1.39 4.92
C VAL A 24 -6.47 -1.70 4.18
N VAL A 25 -5.34 -1.19 4.70
CA VAL A 25 -3.99 -1.61 4.29
C VAL A 25 -3.27 -2.02 5.56
N HIS A 26 -2.68 -3.21 5.57
CA HIS A 26 -2.05 -3.80 6.74
C HIS A 26 -0.56 -4.03 6.45
N ASN A 27 0.31 -3.30 7.15
CA ASN A 27 1.77 -3.53 7.19
C ASN A 27 2.40 -3.76 5.81
N LEU A 28 2.03 -2.94 4.82
CA LEU A 28 2.54 -3.03 3.46
C LEU A 28 3.97 -2.49 3.39
N SER A 29 4.91 -3.34 2.99
CA SER A 29 6.22 -2.90 2.51
C SER A 29 6.35 -3.16 1.01
N LEU A 30 6.85 -2.17 0.27
CA LEU A 30 6.99 -2.20 -1.19
C LEU A 30 8.19 -1.36 -1.61
N GLU A 31 8.97 -1.86 -2.56
CA GLU A 31 10.06 -1.11 -3.19
C GLU A 31 9.85 -1.03 -4.70
N VAL A 32 10.29 0.05 -5.32
CA VAL A 32 10.37 0.22 -6.78
C VAL A 32 11.74 0.74 -7.14
N ALA A 33 12.44 0.02 -8.02
CA ALA A 33 13.76 0.39 -8.51
C ALA A 33 13.68 1.45 -9.64
N VAL A 34 14.82 2.10 -9.91
CA VAL A 34 14.92 3.02 -11.05
C VAL A 34 14.70 2.27 -12.36
N GLY A 35 13.73 2.72 -13.16
CA GLY A 35 13.39 2.10 -14.45
C GLY A 35 12.46 0.88 -14.34
N GLU A 36 12.07 0.48 -13.13
CA GLU A 36 11.08 -0.58 -12.92
C GLU A 36 9.66 -0.07 -13.21
N THR A 37 8.86 -0.87 -13.91
CA THR A 37 7.43 -0.63 -14.09
C THR A 37 6.65 -1.64 -13.27
N LEU A 38 6.02 -1.17 -12.19
CA LEU A 38 5.20 -1.97 -11.29
C LEU A 38 3.72 -1.62 -11.46
N ALA A 39 2.85 -2.63 -11.55
CA ALA A 39 1.40 -2.45 -11.60
C ALA A 39 0.74 -3.02 -10.33
N LEU A 40 -0.12 -2.21 -9.69
CA LEU A 40 -0.98 -2.65 -8.60
C LEU A 40 -2.35 -3.02 -9.15
N VAL A 41 -2.77 -4.27 -8.93
CA VAL A 41 -4.08 -4.77 -9.37
C VAL A 41 -4.90 -5.17 -8.15
N GLY A 42 -6.09 -4.59 -8.03
CA GLY A 42 -7.04 -4.88 -6.96
C GLY A 42 -8.37 -5.37 -7.53
N ARG A 43 -9.09 -6.15 -6.72
CA ARG A 43 -10.52 -6.42 -6.98
C ARG A 43 -11.33 -5.29 -6.38
N ILE A 44 -12.24 -4.70 -7.15
CA ILE A 44 -13.30 -3.88 -6.57
C ILE A 44 -14.38 -4.82 -6.02
N ARG A 45 -14.69 -4.69 -4.72
CA ARG A 45 -15.85 -5.36 -4.13
C ARG A 45 -17.00 -4.36 -4.19
N LEU A 46 -17.91 -4.52 -5.16
CA LEU A 46 -19.18 -3.81 -5.13
C LEU A 46 -20.00 -4.36 -3.94
N ARG A 47 -20.37 -3.47 -3.03
CA ARG A 47 -21.40 -3.70 -2.01
C ARG A 47 -22.52 -2.71 -2.26
#